data_AF-A0A962NXX4-F1
#
_entry.id   AF-A0A962NXX4-F1
#
_cell.length_a   1.000
_cell.length_b   1.000
_cell.length_c   1.000
_cell.angle_alpha   90.00
_cell.angle_beta   90.00
_cell.angle_gamma   90.00
#
_symmetry.space_group_name_H-M   'P 1'
#
loop_
_entity.id
_entity.type
_entity.pdbx_description
1 polymer ?
#
loop_
_entity_poly.entity_id
_entity_poly.type
_entity_poly.pdbx_seq_one_letter_code
_entity_poly.pdbx_strand_id
1 'polypeptide(L)' 'IQAALNPTVNDNIYFVAKGDGSGTHIFSANLSQHNQAVADYLQARKGK' A
#
# COMPACT_ATOMS: atom_id res chain seq x y z
N ILE A 1 -1.25 -16.18 13.64
CA ILE A 1 -1.09 -15.16 14.72
C ILE A 1 0.33 -14.58 14.83
N GLN A 2 1.36 -15.20 14.22
CA GLN A 2 2.77 -14.78 14.32
C GLN A 2 3.02 -13.29 14.09
N ALA A 3 2.45 -12.67 13.06
CA ALA A 3 2.64 -11.25 12.75
C ALA A 3 2.02 -10.31 13.80
N ALA A 4 0.98 -10.76 14.50
CA ALA A 4 0.39 -10.00 15.62
C ALA A 4 1.29 -10.05 16.86
N LEU A 5 2.01 -11.17 17.06
CA LEU A 5 2.94 -11.35 18.18
C LEU A 5 4.33 -10.78 17.90
N ASN A 6 4.75 -10.76 16.62
CA ASN A 6 6.05 -10.31 16.17
C ASN A 6 5.85 -9.43 14.91
N PRO A 7 5.36 -8.19 15.08
CA PRO A 7 5.19 -7.29 13.96
C PRO A 7 6.55 -6.82 13.45
N THR A 8 6.64 -6.58 12.14
CA THR A 8 7.78 -5.85 11.58
C THR A 8 7.71 -4.41 12.06
N VAL A 9 8.73 -3.94 12.77
CA VAL A 9 8.83 -2.54 13.20
C VAL A 9 9.06 -1.65 11.98
N ASN A 10 8.13 -0.75 11.72
CA ASN A 10 8.21 0.25 10.65
C ASN A 10 7.26 1.41 10.93
N ASP A 11 7.46 2.53 10.24
CA ASP A 11 6.68 3.76 10.42
C ASP A 11 5.46 3.85 9.48
N ASN A 12 5.08 2.75 8.81
CA ASN A 12 3.99 2.80 7.85
C ASN A 12 2.64 2.84 8.56
N ILE A 13 1.89 3.91 8.31
CA ILE A 13 0.55 4.12 8.85
C ILE A 13 -0.53 4.12 7.74
N TYR A 14 -0.11 4.05 6.47
CA TYR A 14 -0.99 3.97 5.32
C TYR A 14 -0.66 2.77 4.45
N PHE A 15 -1.66 2.23 3.77
CA PHE A 15 -1.49 1.21 2.74
C PHE A 15 -2.53 1.36 1.63
N VAL A 16 -2.16 0.97 0.40
CA VAL A 16 -3.07 0.89 -0.76
C VAL A 16 -2.69 -0.29 -1.64
N ALA A 17 -3.66 -0.91 -2.33
CA ALA A 17 -3.38 -1.97 -3.28
C ALA A 17 -2.56 -1.44 -4.48
N LYS A 18 -1.71 -2.28 -5.07
CA LYS A 18 -0.88 -1.87 -6.22
C LYS A 18 -1.68 -1.69 -7.53
N GLY A 19 -2.86 -2.28 -7.63
CA GLY A 19 -3.78 -2.10 -8.77
C GLY A 19 -3.45 -2.94 -10.03
N ASP A 20 -2.27 -3.57 -10.09
CA ASP A 20 -1.85 -4.46 -11.19
C ASP A 20 -2.56 -5.83 -11.20
N GLY A 21 -3.27 -6.19 -10.14
CA GLY A 21 -3.95 -7.48 -9.99
C GLY A 21 -3.10 -8.58 -9.35
N SER A 22 -1.89 -8.25 -8.89
CA SER A 22 -1.03 -9.18 -8.13
C SER A 22 -1.53 -9.48 -6.72
N GLY A 23 -2.51 -8.72 -6.21
CA GLY A 23 -2.93 -8.80 -4.80
C GLY A 23 -1.92 -8.20 -3.82
N THR A 24 -0.91 -7.46 -4.31
CA THR A 24 0.11 -6.81 -3.47
C THR A 24 -0.30 -5.40 -3.04
N HIS A 25 0.30 -4.94 -1.94
CA HIS A 25 0.01 -3.66 -1.29
C HIS A 25 1.29 -2.81 -1.22
N ILE A 26 1.13 -1.50 -1.34
CA ILE A 26 2.15 -0.49 -1.09
C ILE A 26 1.88 0.11 0.29
N PHE A 27 2.91 0.17 1.13
CA PHE A 27 2.86 0.77 2.46
C PHE A 27 3.57 2.13 2.46
N SER A 28 3.10 3.08 3.25
CA SER A 28 3.65 4.45 3.29
C SER A 28 3.65 5.03 4.71
N ALA A 29 4.68 5.82 5.02
CA ALA A 29 4.85 6.43 6.33
C ALA A 29 4.17 7.79 6.47
N ASN A 30 3.85 8.46 5.35
CA ASN A 30 3.18 9.77 5.37
C ASN A 30 2.10 9.89 4.29
N LEU A 31 1.23 10.89 4.49
CA LEU A 31 0.07 11.15 3.63
C LEU A 31 0.46 11.48 2.18
N SER A 32 1.58 12.18 1.97
CA SER A 32 2.02 12.54 0.61
C SER A 32 2.42 11.31 -0.20
N GLN A 33 3.17 10.38 0.40
CA GLN A 33 3.54 9.10 -0.21
C GLN A 33 2.30 8.24 -0.48
N HIS A 34 1.37 8.20 0.48
CA HIS A 34 0.11 7.48 0.31
C HIS A 34 -0.70 8.00 -0.88
N ASN A 35 -0.84 9.33 -1.00
CA ASN A 35 -1.59 9.93 -2.09
C ASN A 35 -0.97 9.66 -3.46
N GLN A 36 0.37 9.61 -3.56
CA GLN A 36 1.06 9.17 -4.78
C GLN A 36 0.71 7.72 -5.11
N ALA A 37 0.82 6.82 -4.14
CA ALA A 37 0.49 5.41 -4.34
C ALA A 37 -1.00 5.19 -4.70
N VAL A 38 -1.90 6.02 -4.17
CA VAL A 38 -3.33 6.03 -4.55
C VAL A 38 -3.52 6.47 -6.00
N ALA A 39 -2.80 7.51 -6.44
CA ALA A 39 -2.85 7.93 -7.84
C ALA A 39 -2.41 6.79 -8.78
N ASP A 40 -1.31 6.11 -8.46
CA ASP A 40 -0.79 4.97 -9.22
C ASP A 40 -1.81 3.82 -9.25
N TYR A 41 -2.40 3.48 -8.11
CA TYR A 41 -3.47 2.49 -8.02
C TYR A 41 -4.65 2.81 -8.94
N LEU A 42 -5.11 4.06 -8.94
CA LEU A 42 -6.23 4.50 -9.76
C LEU A 42 -5.90 4.46 -11.25
N GLN A 43 -4.67 4.79 -11.64
CA GLN A 43 -4.23 4.66 -13.03
C GLN A 43 -4.16 3.20 -13.46
N ALA A 44 -3.56 2.33 -12.65
CA ALA A 44 -3.49 0.89 -12.93
C ALA A 44 -4.89 0.25 -13.05
N ARG A 45 -5.88 0.75 -12.30
CA ARG A 45 -7.27 0.27 -12.36
C ARG A 45 -8.04 0.78 -13.58
N LYS A 46 -7.70 1.95 -14.12
CA LYS A 46 -8.30 2.51 -15.35
C LYS A 46 -7.78 1.85 -16.62
N GLY A 47 -6.58 1.29 -16.58
CA GLY A 47 -5.98 0.54 -17.70
C GLY A 47 -6.45 -0.91 -17.84
N LYS A 48 -7.43 -1.34 -17.03
CA LYS A 48 -8.13 -2.63 -17.12
C LYS A 48 -9.54 -2.40 -17.62
#